data_AF-A0A662PVA5-F1
#
_entry.id   AF-A0A662PVA5-F1
#
_cell.length_a   1.000
_cell.length_b   1.000
_cell.length_c   1.000
_cell.angle_alpha   90.00
_cell.angle_beta   90.00
_cell.angle_gamma   90.00
#
_symmetry.space_group_name_H-M   'P 1'
#
loop_
_entity.id
_entity.type
_entity.pdbx_description
1 polymer ?
#
loop_
_entity_poly.entity_id
_entity_poly.type
_entity_poly.pdbx_seq_one_letter_code
_entity_poly.pdbx_strand_id
1 'polypeptide(L)'
;MRFSDEVVEELKRVGVAVESVRALSIHGASAERRPSIILVITDMVRQFRFVKRGLSLLILADEESVLRDASNEEFGGIIAHSFLLPYNPIINERLLKDLERRYKRLVIVESLQNLILEHKLASTRLIIKPEYFLYDKLRRLTAIYPPSRRFVREMFRGSRDDVNRVLEGFLNTVKELVEQGILEEKHGGYSPTDRFVHEILSRKTIYDRFSGELERLLKLYLTASFSSPLDAIKSISLDLDILIPMRVPDPSKMLYMETSIGPQPLATSKGIRDFIHEAYGVRPVDVRLRKVGGVFNSTYFASFRVDGREERIFVKKYLNWTDFKWVAAWLWAIGVKNFSVLASSRMSNEIYFINKLSELGFNTAEILHINWPKKMIFQRYIDGVDGLKALKNAGEPRMLDEVSYRMGKI
;
A
#
# COMPACT_ATOMS: atom_id res chain seq x y z
N MET A 1 0.48 -38.44 -6.86
CA MET A 1 1.39 -39.53 -7.28
C MET A 1 1.77 -39.42 -8.76
N ARG A 2 0.86 -39.29 -9.74
CA ARG A 2 1.25 -39.10 -11.17
C ARG A 2 2.14 -37.88 -11.48
N PHE A 3 1.95 -36.77 -10.77
CA PHE A 3 2.76 -35.56 -10.95
C PHE A 3 4.23 -35.70 -10.55
N SER A 4 4.60 -36.61 -9.62
CA SER A 4 6.01 -36.76 -9.25
C SER A 4 6.81 -37.46 -10.35
N ASP A 5 6.21 -38.45 -11.02
CA ASP A 5 6.90 -39.26 -12.03
C ASP A 5 7.14 -38.46 -13.31
N GLU A 6 6.17 -37.63 -13.72
CA GLU A 6 6.34 -36.70 -14.85
C GLU A 6 7.43 -35.65 -14.59
N VAL A 7 7.50 -35.10 -13.38
CA VAL A 7 8.52 -34.10 -13.03
C VAL A 7 9.91 -34.74 -12.94
N VAL A 8 10.02 -35.97 -12.42
CA VAL A 8 11.30 -36.70 -12.39
C VAL A 8 11.79 -37.02 -13.81
N GLU A 9 10.91 -37.43 -14.72
CA GLU A 9 11.25 -37.59 -16.14
C GLU A 9 11.65 -36.25 -16.79
N GLU A 10 11.02 -35.15 -16.40
CA GLU A 10 11.39 -33.82 -16.88
C GLU A 10 12.78 -33.38 -16.40
N LEU A 11 13.12 -33.61 -15.13
CA LEU A 11 14.45 -33.37 -14.58
C LEU A 11 15.53 -34.13 -15.36
N LYS A 12 15.30 -35.42 -15.66
CA LYS A 12 16.20 -36.22 -16.49
C LYS A 12 16.37 -35.62 -17.89
N ARG A 13 15.29 -35.16 -18.54
CA ARG A 13 15.36 -34.55 -19.89
C ARG A 13 16.17 -33.26 -19.94
N VAL A 14 16.24 -32.50 -18.86
CA VAL A 14 17.05 -31.28 -18.78
C VAL A 14 18.44 -31.52 -18.18
N GLY A 15 18.81 -32.79 -17.94
CA GLY A 15 20.12 -33.18 -17.44
C GLY A 15 20.33 -32.89 -15.95
N VAL A 16 19.26 -32.83 -15.16
CA VAL A 16 19.32 -32.59 -13.72
C VAL A 16 19.18 -33.92 -13.00
N ALA A 17 20.23 -34.29 -12.26
CA ALA A 17 20.25 -35.50 -11.44
C ALA A 17 19.37 -35.28 -10.19
N VAL A 18 18.50 -36.24 -9.86
CA VAL A 18 17.55 -36.09 -8.74
C VAL A 18 18.27 -35.91 -7.41
N GLU A 19 19.45 -36.53 -7.26
CA GLU A 19 20.28 -36.43 -6.05
C GLU A 19 20.85 -35.03 -5.83
N SER A 20 20.95 -34.23 -6.90
CA SER A 20 21.43 -32.85 -6.86
C SER A 20 20.35 -31.82 -6.52
N VAL A 21 19.10 -32.25 -6.36
CA VAL A 21 17.95 -31.37 -6.11
C VAL A 21 17.78 -31.17 -4.60
N ARG A 22 17.95 -29.92 -4.15
CA ARG A 22 17.75 -29.50 -2.76
C ARG A 22 16.30 -29.19 -2.44
N ALA A 23 15.55 -28.64 -3.39
CA ALA A 23 14.13 -28.38 -3.27
C ALA A 23 13.44 -28.38 -4.65
N LEU A 24 12.15 -28.70 -4.66
CA LEU A 24 11.36 -28.80 -5.88
C LEU A 24 9.92 -28.41 -5.59
N SER A 25 9.34 -27.53 -6.42
CA SER A 25 7.95 -27.13 -6.34
C SER A 25 7.34 -26.85 -7.72
N ILE A 26 6.02 -27.04 -7.81
CA ILE A 26 5.22 -26.61 -8.95
C ILE A 26 4.33 -25.46 -8.51
N HIS A 27 4.44 -24.33 -9.18
CA HIS A 27 3.67 -23.11 -8.93
C HIS A 27 2.66 -22.88 -10.07
N GLY A 28 1.50 -22.34 -9.73
CA GLY A 28 0.40 -22.13 -10.66
C GLY A 28 -0.89 -22.75 -10.15
N ALA A 29 -2.01 -22.46 -10.83
CA ALA A 29 -3.32 -22.92 -10.42
C ALA A 29 -3.41 -24.45 -10.31
N SER A 30 -4.15 -24.95 -9.32
CA SER A 30 -4.20 -26.38 -8.97
C SER A 30 -4.81 -27.30 -10.06
N ALA A 31 -5.41 -26.76 -11.12
CA ALA A 31 -6.06 -27.56 -12.17
C ALA A 31 -5.05 -28.11 -13.19
N GLU A 32 -5.22 -29.38 -13.58
CA GLU A 32 -4.37 -30.06 -14.57
C GLU A 32 -4.32 -29.29 -15.91
N ARG A 33 -3.15 -29.34 -16.57
CA ARG A 33 -2.89 -28.74 -17.90
C ARG A 33 -2.97 -27.20 -17.97
N ARG A 34 -2.69 -26.50 -16.87
CA ARG A 34 -2.52 -25.05 -16.87
C ARG A 34 -1.04 -24.63 -16.92
N PRO A 35 -0.72 -23.43 -17.46
CA PRO A 35 0.60 -22.82 -17.33
C PRO A 35 1.12 -22.91 -15.90
N SER A 36 2.28 -23.54 -15.72
CA SER A 36 2.93 -23.73 -14.42
C SER A 36 4.37 -23.25 -14.44
N ILE A 37 4.89 -22.88 -13.27
CA ILE A 37 6.30 -22.64 -13.04
C ILE A 37 6.84 -23.81 -12.22
N ILE A 38 7.81 -24.55 -12.74
CA ILE A 38 8.51 -25.59 -12.00
C ILE A 38 9.78 -24.95 -11.46
N LEU A 39 9.88 -24.83 -10.14
CA LEU A 39 11.08 -24.30 -9.48
C LEU A 39 11.90 -25.48 -8.95
N VAL A 40 13.16 -25.55 -9.37
CA VAL A 40 14.11 -26.58 -8.98
C VAL A 40 15.33 -25.89 -8.39
N ILE A 41 15.57 -26.12 -7.11
CA ILE A 41 16.75 -25.64 -6.41
C ILE A 41 17.81 -26.75 -6.46
N THR A 42 18.95 -26.51 -7.09
CA THR A 42 19.95 -27.54 -7.36
C THR A 42 21.38 -26.99 -7.40
N ASP A 43 22.34 -27.80 -6.99
CA ASP A 43 23.76 -27.48 -7.02
C ASP A 43 24.37 -27.63 -8.45
N MET A 44 23.58 -28.07 -9.42
CA MET A 44 24.01 -28.26 -10.82
C MET A 44 24.11 -26.95 -11.62
N VAL A 45 23.61 -25.84 -11.07
CA VAL A 45 23.71 -24.50 -11.66
C VAL A 45 24.44 -23.57 -10.70
N ARG A 46 25.16 -22.57 -11.23
CA ARG A 46 25.88 -21.57 -10.41
C ARG A 46 25.07 -20.32 -10.07
N GLN A 47 23.97 -20.09 -10.79
CA GLN A 47 23.05 -18.97 -10.59
C GLN A 47 21.63 -19.47 -10.86
N PHE A 48 21.12 -19.24 -12.07
CA PHE A 48 19.87 -19.80 -12.50
C PHE A 48 19.80 -19.87 -14.03
N ARG A 49 18.87 -20.69 -14.51
CA ARG A 49 18.55 -20.90 -15.92
C ARG A 49 17.06 -21.08 -16.09
N PHE A 50 16.52 -20.48 -17.14
CA PHE A 50 15.13 -20.65 -17.56
C PHE A 50 15.03 -21.60 -18.75
N VAL A 51 14.04 -22.49 -18.73
CA VAL A 51 13.68 -23.34 -19.87
C VAL A 51 12.18 -23.18 -20.15
N LYS A 52 11.84 -22.57 -21.29
CA LYS A 52 10.44 -22.43 -21.74
C LYS A 52 9.92 -23.78 -22.26
N ARG A 53 8.75 -24.21 -21.80
CA ARG A 53 8.09 -25.46 -22.21
C ARG A 53 6.63 -25.19 -22.58
N GLY A 54 6.39 -24.83 -23.85
CA GLY A 54 5.07 -24.41 -24.29
C GLY A 54 4.57 -23.23 -23.44
N LEU A 55 3.54 -23.47 -22.64
CA LEU A 55 2.96 -22.49 -21.72
C LEU A 55 3.60 -22.46 -20.33
N SER A 56 4.39 -23.47 -19.96
CA SER A 56 5.06 -23.57 -18.66
C SER A 56 6.50 -23.05 -18.69
N LEU A 57 7.05 -22.79 -17.50
CA LEU A 57 8.41 -22.28 -17.29
C LEU A 57 9.12 -23.16 -16.26
N LEU A 58 10.27 -23.72 -16.62
CA LEU A 58 11.17 -24.38 -15.67
C LEU A 58 12.25 -23.38 -15.25
N ILE A 59 12.41 -23.20 -13.94
CA ILE A 59 13.45 -22.40 -13.29
C ILE A 59 14.39 -23.34 -12.56
N LEU A 60 15.63 -23.43 -13.04
CA LEU A 60 16.72 -24.10 -12.35
C LEU A 60 17.53 -23.02 -11.63
N ALA A 61 17.73 -23.11 -10.32
CA ALA A 61 18.49 -22.11 -9.57
C ALA A 61 19.30 -22.76 -8.45
N ASP A 62 20.44 -22.18 -8.08
CA ASP A 62 21.12 -22.55 -6.84
C ASP A 62 20.42 -21.91 -5.63
N GLU A 63 20.62 -22.48 -4.44
CA GLU A 63 19.94 -22.04 -3.22
C GLU A 63 20.28 -20.58 -2.85
N GLU A 64 21.52 -20.16 -3.05
CA GLU A 64 21.98 -18.81 -2.72
C GLU A 64 21.29 -17.77 -3.60
N SER A 65 21.19 -18.03 -4.90
CA SER A 65 20.48 -17.16 -5.84
C SER A 65 19.00 -17.01 -5.49
N VAL A 66 18.32 -18.11 -5.14
CA VAL A 66 16.91 -18.07 -4.72
C VAL A 66 16.76 -17.28 -3.41
N LEU A 67 17.66 -17.49 -2.45
CA LEU A 67 17.64 -16.78 -1.18
C LEU A 67 17.83 -15.27 -1.35
N ARG A 68 18.77 -14.85 -2.19
CA ARG A 68 19.03 -13.44 -2.48
C ARG A 68 17.86 -12.78 -3.22
N ASP A 69 17.25 -13.48 -4.18
CA ASP A 69 16.08 -12.97 -4.90
C ASP A 69 14.84 -12.88 -3.97
N ALA A 70 14.63 -13.88 -3.11
CA ALA A 70 13.54 -13.89 -2.14
C ALA A 70 13.71 -12.81 -1.06
N SER A 71 14.94 -12.51 -0.65
CA SER A 71 15.19 -11.55 0.43
C SER A 71 15.19 -10.10 -0.07
N ASN A 72 15.71 -9.85 -1.28
CA ASN A 72 16.04 -8.50 -1.74
C ASN A 72 15.60 -8.17 -3.18
N GLU A 73 14.99 -9.13 -3.91
CA GLU A 73 14.76 -9.06 -5.37
C GLU A 73 16.04 -8.70 -6.15
N GLU A 74 17.18 -9.32 -5.79
CA GLU A 74 18.49 -9.06 -6.43
C GLU A 74 18.45 -9.28 -7.95
N PHE A 75 17.62 -10.21 -8.42
CA PHE A 75 17.43 -10.52 -9.84
C PHE A 75 16.10 -9.96 -10.37
N GLY A 76 15.59 -8.90 -9.73
CA GLY A 76 14.30 -8.30 -10.05
C GLY A 76 13.09 -9.15 -9.63
N GLY A 77 13.31 -10.20 -8.83
CA GLY A 77 12.28 -11.11 -8.35
C GLY A 77 11.89 -12.20 -9.35
N ILE A 78 12.64 -12.39 -10.43
CA ILE A 78 12.31 -13.35 -11.50
C ILE A 78 12.08 -14.79 -10.97
N ILE A 79 12.77 -15.18 -9.89
CA ILE A 79 12.57 -16.47 -9.24
C ILE A 79 11.50 -16.33 -8.15
N ALA A 80 11.65 -15.32 -7.29
CA ALA A 80 10.83 -15.16 -6.10
C ALA A 80 9.35 -14.86 -6.40
N HIS A 81 9.04 -14.27 -7.57
CA HIS A 81 7.67 -14.01 -8.02
C HIS A 81 6.82 -15.29 -8.14
N SER A 82 7.46 -16.45 -8.27
CA SER A 82 6.77 -17.74 -8.22
C SER A 82 6.01 -17.95 -6.89
N PHE A 83 6.47 -17.37 -5.78
CA PHE A 83 5.80 -17.43 -4.47
C PHE A 83 4.58 -16.48 -4.33
N LEU A 84 4.28 -15.68 -5.37
CA LEU A 84 3.00 -14.95 -5.49
C LEU A 84 1.88 -15.83 -6.08
N LEU A 85 2.21 -17.06 -6.47
CA LEU A 85 1.29 -18.04 -7.01
C LEU A 85 1.08 -19.16 -5.99
N PRO A 86 -0.07 -19.84 -6.00
CA PRO A 86 -0.23 -21.10 -5.28
C PRO A 86 0.82 -22.10 -5.76
N TYR A 87 1.34 -22.92 -4.85
CA TYR A 87 2.33 -23.92 -5.20
C TYR A 87 2.17 -25.21 -4.40
N ASN A 88 2.66 -26.30 -4.98
CA ASN A 88 2.76 -27.60 -4.34
C ASN A 88 4.24 -27.95 -4.13
N PRO A 89 4.72 -28.06 -2.88
CA PRO A 89 6.07 -28.53 -2.60
C PRO A 89 6.17 -30.04 -2.87
N ILE A 90 7.24 -30.46 -3.55
CA ILE A 90 7.54 -31.86 -3.84
C ILE A 90 8.75 -32.32 -3.03
N ILE A 91 9.81 -31.51 -2.99
CA ILE A 91 11.03 -31.78 -2.23
C ILE A 91 11.32 -30.58 -1.33
N ASN A 92 11.61 -30.86 -0.05
CA ASN A 92 12.05 -29.89 0.96
C ASN A 92 11.07 -28.71 1.15
N GLU A 93 9.86 -29.03 1.60
CA GLU A 93 8.82 -28.04 1.93
C GLU A 93 9.30 -26.99 2.94
N ARG A 94 10.15 -27.39 3.90
CA ARG A 94 10.67 -26.47 4.93
C ARG A 94 11.48 -25.33 4.32
N LEU A 95 12.39 -25.63 3.39
CA LEU A 95 13.17 -24.61 2.69
C LEU A 95 12.28 -23.69 1.85
N LEU A 96 11.33 -24.27 1.10
CA LEU A 96 10.40 -23.51 0.28
C LEU A 96 9.52 -22.55 1.10
N LYS A 97 9.03 -23.00 2.26
CA LYS A 97 8.27 -22.15 3.19
C LYS A 97 9.10 -21.03 3.79
N ASP A 98 10.38 -21.25 4.11
CA ASP A 98 11.27 -20.18 4.59
C ASP A 98 11.50 -19.12 3.51
N LEU A 99 11.72 -19.54 2.26
CA LEU A 99 11.88 -18.66 1.11
C LEU A 99 10.60 -17.86 0.82
N GLU A 100 9.44 -18.51 0.82
CA GLU A 100 8.13 -17.88 0.69
C GLU A 100 7.93 -16.80 1.76
N ARG A 101 8.19 -17.13 3.03
CA ARG A 101 8.07 -16.21 4.17
C ARG A 101 8.95 -14.98 4.01
N ARG A 102 10.23 -15.15 3.64
CA ARG A 102 11.15 -14.04 3.37
C ARG A 102 10.65 -13.13 2.27
N TYR A 103 10.17 -13.73 1.18
CA TYR A 103 9.68 -12.97 0.04
C TYR A 103 8.39 -12.21 0.35
N LYS A 104 7.42 -12.85 1.02
CA LYS A 104 6.18 -12.17 1.43
C LYS A 104 6.47 -11.04 2.42
N ARG A 105 7.45 -11.22 3.33
CA ARG A 105 7.90 -10.16 4.24
C ARG A 105 8.42 -8.96 3.46
N LEU A 106 9.28 -9.20 2.47
CA LEU A 106 9.79 -8.14 1.59
C LEU A 106 8.64 -7.38 0.92
N VAL A 107 7.71 -8.10 0.30
CA VAL A 107 6.54 -7.51 -0.38
C VAL A 107 5.69 -6.65 0.57
N ILE A 108 5.38 -7.17 1.77
CA ILE A 108 4.60 -6.42 2.77
C ILE A 108 5.33 -5.15 3.20
N VAL A 109 6.62 -5.27 3.55
CA VAL A 109 7.42 -4.13 4.02
C VAL A 109 7.55 -3.06 2.93
N GLU A 110 7.75 -3.44 1.67
CA GLU A 110 7.80 -2.50 0.54
C GLU A 110 6.47 -1.77 0.36
N SER A 111 5.36 -2.51 0.32
CA SER A 111 4.02 -1.92 0.21
C SER A 111 3.72 -0.97 1.39
N LEU A 112 4.13 -1.31 2.62
CA LEU A 112 4.00 -0.42 3.76
C LEU A 112 4.83 0.85 3.61
N GLN A 113 6.09 0.72 3.17
CA GLN A 113 6.93 1.89 2.93
C GLN A 113 6.31 2.81 1.88
N ASN A 114 5.78 2.26 0.80
CA ASN A 114 5.11 3.04 -0.25
C ASN A 114 3.87 3.77 0.31
N LEU A 115 3.04 3.09 1.09
CA LEU A 115 1.91 3.72 1.78
C LEU A 115 2.33 4.82 2.76
N ILE A 116 3.39 4.60 3.54
CA ILE A 116 3.93 5.60 4.48
C ILE A 116 4.49 6.80 3.71
N LEU A 117 5.17 6.58 2.59
CA LEU A 117 5.70 7.67 1.77
C LEU A 117 4.60 8.47 1.09
N GLU A 118 3.52 7.83 0.66
CA GLU A 118 2.34 8.48 0.07
C GLU A 118 1.54 9.26 1.12
N HIS A 119 1.23 8.61 2.25
CA HIS A 119 0.31 9.11 3.26
C HIS A 119 0.98 9.83 4.44
N LYS A 120 2.31 9.83 4.49
CA LYS A 120 3.13 10.47 5.54
C LYS A 120 2.65 10.06 6.94
N LEU A 121 2.59 10.98 7.89
CA LEU A 121 2.19 10.70 9.28
C LEU A 121 0.75 10.18 9.42
N ALA A 122 -0.13 10.46 8.45
CA ALA A 122 -1.49 9.92 8.46
C ALA A 122 -1.53 8.41 8.20
N SER A 123 -0.41 7.81 7.78
CA SER A 123 -0.30 6.36 7.63
C SER A 123 -0.55 5.60 8.94
N THR A 124 -0.30 6.21 10.10
CA THR A 124 -0.63 5.66 11.45
C THR A 124 -2.12 5.43 11.69
N ARG A 125 -2.98 5.98 10.82
CA ARG A 125 -4.43 5.84 10.85
C ARG A 125 -4.95 5.04 9.66
N LEU A 126 -4.09 4.51 8.80
CA LEU A 126 -4.51 3.62 7.72
C LEU A 126 -4.94 2.27 8.29
N ILE A 127 -5.96 1.70 7.71
CA ILE A 127 -6.39 0.33 7.94
C ILE A 127 -6.25 -0.40 6.60
N ILE A 128 -5.36 -1.37 6.57
CA ILE A 128 -4.93 -2.11 5.39
C ILE A 128 -5.47 -3.53 5.52
N LYS A 129 -6.34 -3.94 4.59
CA LYS A 129 -6.74 -5.34 4.53
C LYS A 129 -5.58 -6.20 3.99
N PRO A 130 -5.35 -7.41 4.51
CA PRO A 130 -4.19 -8.24 4.17
C PRO A 130 -4.09 -8.56 2.67
N GLU A 131 -5.21 -8.65 1.96
CA GLU A 131 -5.26 -8.89 0.52
C GLU A 131 -4.61 -7.77 -0.30
N TYR A 132 -4.51 -6.56 0.27
CA TYR A 132 -3.83 -5.43 -0.34
C TYR A 132 -2.43 -5.80 -0.81
N PHE A 133 -1.63 -6.45 0.05
CA PHE A 133 -0.22 -6.74 -0.21
C PHE A 133 -0.02 -7.63 -1.44
N LEU A 134 -0.83 -8.69 -1.57
CA LEU A 134 -0.79 -9.58 -2.73
C LEU A 134 -1.23 -8.84 -4.00
N TYR A 135 -2.38 -8.18 -3.98
CA TYR A 135 -2.95 -7.58 -5.19
C TYR A 135 -2.18 -6.36 -5.67
N ASP A 136 -1.62 -5.57 -4.75
CA ASP A 136 -0.72 -4.47 -5.05
C ASP A 136 0.54 -4.97 -5.78
N LYS A 137 1.20 -6.02 -5.26
CA LYS A 137 2.37 -6.62 -5.91
C LYS A 137 2.04 -7.23 -7.27
N LEU A 138 0.94 -7.99 -7.37
CA LEU A 138 0.51 -8.59 -8.64
C LEU A 138 0.13 -7.55 -9.69
N ARG A 139 -0.52 -6.45 -9.29
CA ARG A 139 -0.85 -5.35 -10.19
C ARG A 139 0.41 -4.68 -10.74
N ARG A 140 1.39 -4.37 -9.88
CA ARG A 140 2.70 -3.85 -10.32
C ARG A 140 3.41 -4.83 -11.23
N LEU A 141 3.53 -6.10 -10.83
CA LEU A 141 4.20 -7.15 -11.59
C LEU A 141 3.60 -7.32 -12.98
N THR A 142 2.27 -7.44 -13.09
CA THR A 142 1.61 -7.66 -14.38
C THR A 142 1.59 -6.43 -15.28
N ALA A 143 1.70 -5.23 -14.71
CA ALA A 143 1.90 -4.01 -15.47
C ALA A 143 3.32 -3.96 -16.07
N ILE A 144 4.32 -4.37 -15.29
CA ILE A 144 5.73 -4.14 -15.64
C ILE A 144 6.38 -5.33 -16.33
N TYR A 145 5.98 -6.56 -16.04
CA TYR A 145 6.48 -7.77 -16.68
C TYR A 145 5.30 -8.58 -17.26
N PRO A 146 4.84 -8.22 -18.47
CA PRO A 146 3.69 -8.84 -19.11
C PRO A 146 3.73 -10.38 -19.23
N PRO A 147 4.89 -11.07 -19.39
CA PRO A 147 4.93 -12.53 -19.40
C PRO A 147 4.37 -13.21 -18.14
N SER A 148 4.35 -12.52 -16.99
CA SER A 148 3.73 -13.03 -15.75
C SER A 148 2.20 -13.16 -15.85
N ARG A 149 1.55 -12.39 -16.75
CA ARG A 149 0.08 -12.26 -16.82
C ARG A 149 -0.62 -13.60 -17.00
N ARG A 150 -0.04 -14.53 -17.77
CA ARG A 150 -0.63 -15.86 -17.98
C ARG A 150 -0.78 -16.65 -16.67
N PHE A 151 0.25 -16.65 -15.82
CA PHE A 151 0.22 -17.40 -14.56
C PHE A 151 -0.77 -16.77 -13.58
N VAL A 152 -0.76 -15.43 -13.48
CA VAL A 152 -1.68 -14.69 -12.63
C VAL A 152 -3.14 -14.87 -13.09
N ARG A 153 -3.38 -14.86 -14.42
CA ARG A 153 -4.71 -15.11 -15.00
C ARG A 153 -5.25 -16.47 -14.61
N GLU A 154 -4.41 -17.49 -14.70
CA GLU A 154 -4.82 -18.85 -14.41
C GLU A 154 -5.04 -19.07 -12.92
N MET A 155 -4.29 -18.39 -12.04
CA MET A 155 -4.60 -18.34 -10.60
C MET A 155 -6.02 -17.80 -10.34
N PHE A 156 -6.40 -16.68 -10.98
CA PHE A 156 -7.73 -16.08 -10.79
C PHE A 156 -8.86 -16.83 -11.50
N ARG A 157 -8.58 -17.55 -12.60
CA ARG A 157 -9.52 -18.49 -13.25
C ARG A 157 -9.60 -19.84 -12.55
N GLY A 158 -8.70 -20.10 -11.61
CA GLY A 158 -8.65 -21.32 -10.82
C GLY A 158 -9.75 -21.35 -9.78
N SER A 159 -9.46 -22.00 -8.67
CA SER A 159 -10.37 -22.02 -7.53
C SER A 159 -10.17 -20.77 -6.66
N ARG A 160 -11.20 -20.37 -5.89
CA ARG A 160 -11.00 -19.38 -4.81
C ARG A 160 -10.01 -19.90 -3.76
N ASP A 161 -9.93 -21.22 -3.59
CA ASP A 161 -8.99 -21.88 -2.69
C ASP A 161 -7.52 -21.58 -3.05
N ASP A 162 -7.19 -21.55 -4.35
CA ASP A 162 -5.84 -21.20 -4.84
C ASP A 162 -5.40 -19.82 -4.34
N VAL A 163 -6.27 -18.81 -4.46
CA VAL A 163 -5.98 -17.45 -3.99
C VAL A 163 -5.89 -17.41 -2.45
N ASN A 164 -6.79 -18.13 -1.76
CA ASN A 164 -6.82 -18.17 -0.30
C ASN A 164 -5.53 -18.76 0.28
N ARG A 165 -4.94 -19.81 -0.33
CA ARG A 165 -3.66 -20.38 0.10
C ARG A 165 -2.52 -19.37 0.01
N VAL A 166 -2.46 -18.58 -1.06
CA VAL A 166 -1.45 -17.52 -1.18
C VAL A 166 -1.65 -16.46 -0.09
N LEU A 167 -2.91 -16.03 0.11
CA LEU A 167 -3.27 -15.06 1.14
C LEU A 167 -2.95 -15.55 2.56
N GLU A 168 -3.08 -16.84 2.85
CA GLU A 168 -2.72 -17.43 4.14
C GLU A 168 -1.23 -17.20 4.47
N GLY A 169 -0.33 -17.41 3.50
CA GLY A 169 1.08 -17.10 3.72
C GLY A 169 1.36 -15.60 3.95
N PHE A 170 0.56 -14.71 3.33
CA PHE A 170 0.65 -13.27 3.63
C PHE A 170 0.15 -12.97 5.05
N LEU A 171 -0.98 -13.54 5.45
CA LEU A 171 -1.55 -13.39 6.79
C LEU A 171 -0.58 -13.86 7.88
N ASN A 172 0.05 -15.02 7.70
CA ASN A 172 1.05 -15.53 8.65
C ASN A 172 2.24 -14.56 8.78
N THR A 173 2.73 -14.03 7.67
CA THR A 173 3.82 -13.06 7.68
C THR A 173 3.40 -11.72 8.32
N VAL A 174 2.15 -11.29 8.12
CA VAL A 174 1.61 -10.09 8.76
C VAL A 174 1.56 -10.26 10.28
N LYS A 175 1.12 -11.42 10.79
CA LYS A 175 1.10 -11.69 12.25
C LYS A 175 2.49 -11.55 12.87
N GLU A 176 3.53 -12.06 12.22
CA GLU A 176 4.90 -11.89 12.69
C GLU A 176 5.35 -10.42 12.69
N LEU A 177 4.90 -9.62 11.71
CA LEU A 177 5.17 -8.18 11.68
C LEU A 177 4.42 -7.42 12.77
N VAL A 178 3.26 -7.91 13.20
CA VAL A 178 2.55 -7.40 14.38
C VAL A 178 3.33 -7.72 15.65
N GLU A 179 3.80 -8.96 15.83
CA GLU A 179 4.63 -9.36 16.97
C GLU A 179 5.92 -8.53 17.08
N GLN A 180 6.49 -8.13 15.94
CA GLN A 180 7.69 -7.28 15.88
C GLN A 180 7.40 -5.78 16.12
N GLY A 181 6.13 -5.38 16.25
CA GLY A 181 5.71 -3.99 16.42
C GLY A 181 5.94 -3.12 15.18
N ILE A 182 5.93 -3.72 13.98
CA ILE A 182 5.93 -3.00 12.69
C ILE A 182 4.49 -2.64 12.31
N LEU A 183 3.58 -3.58 12.54
CA LEU A 183 2.15 -3.43 12.34
C LEU A 183 1.40 -3.55 13.68
N GLU A 184 0.16 -3.08 13.69
CA GLU A 184 -0.82 -3.33 14.74
C GLU A 184 -2.17 -3.69 14.11
N GLU A 185 -2.94 -4.55 14.76
CA GLU A 185 -4.27 -4.93 14.30
C GLU A 185 -5.29 -3.86 14.72
N LYS A 186 -6.09 -3.37 13.75
CA LYS A 186 -7.10 -2.33 13.94
C LYS A 186 -8.30 -2.58 13.05
N HIS A 187 -9.50 -2.58 13.64
CA HIS A 187 -10.78 -2.65 12.90
C HIS A 187 -10.86 -3.78 11.86
N GLY A 188 -10.32 -4.96 12.16
CA GLY A 188 -10.30 -6.11 11.25
C GLY A 188 -9.30 -5.99 10.08
N GLY A 189 -8.37 -5.05 10.15
CA GLY A 189 -7.21 -4.92 9.25
C GLY A 189 -5.95 -4.56 10.03
N TYR A 190 -4.96 -4.02 9.34
CA TYR A 190 -3.64 -3.72 9.92
C TYR A 190 -3.22 -2.27 9.67
N SER A 191 -2.50 -1.68 10.61
CA SER A 191 -1.96 -0.32 10.53
C SER A 191 -0.46 -0.32 10.83
N PRO A 192 0.36 0.52 10.16
CA PRO A 192 1.75 0.71 10.56
C PRO A 192 1.83 1.42 11.91
N THR A 193 2.68 0.91 12.80
CA THR A 193 2.86 1.53 14.12
C THR A 193 3.50 2.91 13.99
N ASP A 194 3.21 3.79 14.95
CA ASP A 194 3.80 5.15 15.01
C ASP A 194 5.34 5.11 14.92
N ARG A 195 5.96 4.20 15.69
CA ARG A 195 7.41 3.96 15.67
C ARG A 195 7.92 3.68 14.26
N PHE A 196 7.28 2.75 13.55
CA PHE A 196 7.71 2.35 12.21
C PHE A 196 7.50 3.50 11.20
N VAL A 197 6.39 4.24 11.30
CA VAL A 197 6.14 5.42 10.46
C VAL A 197 7.25 6.47 10.62
N HIS A 198 7.60 6.83 11.86
CA HIS A 198 8.68 7.81 12.11
C HIS A 198 10.04 7.29 11.65
N GLU A 199 10.33 6.01 11.83
CA GLU A 199 11.55 5.38 11.32
C GLU A 199 11.66 5.52 9.80
N ILE A 200 10.58 5.23 9.06
CA ILE A 200 10.59 5.32 7.59
C ILE A 200 10.70 6.78 7.11
N LEU A 201 10.02 7.72 7.76
CA LEU A 201 10.00 9.13 7.37
C LEU A 201 11.27 9.91 7.77
N SER A 202 12.00 9.46 8.80
CA SER A 202 13.25 10.09 9.26
C SER A 202 14.48 9.73 8.42
N ARG A 203 14.42 8.63 7.65
CA ARG A 203 15.50 8.23 6.73
C ARG A 203 15.64 9.26 5.60
N LYS A 204 16.81 9.93 5.52
CA LYS A 204 17.11 11.03 4.57
C LYS A 204 17.00 10.64 3.09
N THR A 205 17.09 9.36 2.76
CA THR A 205 17.12 8.84 1.38
C THR A 205 15.77 8.23 0.97
N ILE A 206 14.76 9.09 0.85
CA ILE A 206 13.48 8.73 0.21
C ILE A 206 13.67 8.56 -1.31
N TYR A 207 14.61 9.30 -1.90
CA TYR A 207 14.93 9.24 -3.33
C TYR A 207 15.62 7.92 -3.75
N ASP A 208 16.51 7.35 -2.91
CA ASP A 208 17.20 6.08 -3.22
C ASP A 208 16.25 4.89 -3.37
N ARG A 209 15.06 4.94 -2.77
CA ARG A 209 14.08 3.84 -2.84
C ARG A 209 13.29 3.83 -4.14
N PHE A 210 12.94 5.00 -4.69
CA PHE A 210 12.33 5.12 -6.01
C PHE A 210 13.29 4.64 -7.11
N SER A 211 14.59 4.90 -6.98
CA SER A 211 15.61 4.32 -7.86
C SER A 211 15.75 2.81 -7.67
N GLY A 212 15.61 2.29 -6.44
CA GLY A 212 15.69 0.87 -6.15
C GLY A 212 14.58 0.04 -6.82
N GLU A 213 13.34 0.52 -6.82
CA GLU A 213 12.25 -0.14 -7.58
C GLU A 213 12.58 -0.13 -9.08
N LEU A 214 12.93 1.02 -9.67
CA LEU A 214 13.27 1.11 -11.10
C LEU A 214 14.46 0.21 -11.48
N GLU A 215 15.49 0.15 -10.63
CA GLU A 215 16.65 -0.71 -10.80
C GLU A 215 16.26 -2.19 -10.83
N ARG A 216 15.39 -2.63 -9.90
CA ARG A 216 14.89 -4.01 -9.89
C ARG A 216 14.06 -4.34 -11.12
N LEU A 217 13.30 -3.39 -11.64
CA LEU A 217 12.58 -3.56 -12.89
C LEU A 217 13.52 -3.74 -14.07
N LEU A 218 14.57 -2.91 -14.17
CA LEU A 218 15.60 -3.06 -15.20
C LEU A 218 16.31 -4.40 -15.07
N LYS A 219 16.66 -4.83 -13.85
CA LYS A 219 17.24 -6.14 -13.56
C LYS A 219 16.33 -7.27 -14.01
N LEU A 220 15.03 -7.23 -13.69
CA LEU A 220 14.06 -8.25 -14.12
C LEU A 220 14.09 -8.47 -15.65
N TYR A 221 14.17 -7.39 -16.42
CA TYR A 221 14.25 -7.47 -17.88
C TYR A 221 15.60 -8.00 -18.39
N LEU A 222 16.72 -7.52 -17.83
CA LEU A 222 18.06 -8.00 -18.20
C LEU A 222 18.25 -9.48 -17.85
N THR A 223 17.68 -9.91 -16.73
CA THR A 223 17.83 -11.26 -16.22
C THR A 223 16.94 -12.29 -16.92
N ALA A 224 15.77 -11.89 -17.45
CA ALA A 224 14.84 -12.78 -18.15
C ALA A 224 15.31 -13.24 -19.55
N SER A 225 16.61 -13.18 -19.83
CA SER A 225 17.27 -13.55 -21.10
C SER A 225 16.93 -12.66 -22.30
N PHE A 226 16.58 -11.39 -22.08
CA PHE A 226 16.53 -10.41 -23.16
C PHE A 226 17.87 -9.70 -23.27
N SER A 227 18.49 -9.73 -24.45
CA SER A 227 19.71 -8.97 -24.77
C SER A 227 19.53 -7.45 -24.56
N SER A 228 18.30 -6.97 -24.55
CA SER A 228 17.91 -5.58 -24.29
C SER A 228 16.42 -5.50 -23.90
N PRO A 229 15.99 -4.50 -23.09
CA PRO A 229 14.57 -4.21 -22.87
C PRO A 229 13.75 -4.06 -24.17
N LEU A 230 14.38 -3.62 -25.26
CA LEU A 230 13.73 -3.52 -26.58
C LEU A 230 13.44 -4.89 -27.21
N ASP A 231 14.31 -5.87 -27.02
CA ASP A 231 14.10 -7.24 -27.52
C ASP A 231 13.00 -7.95 -26.72
N ALA A 232 12.88 -7.62 -25.43
CA ALA A 232 11.74 -8.03 -24.60
C ALA A 232 10.41 -7.53 -25.18
N ILE A 233 10.34 -6.24 -25.53
CA ILE A 233 9.13 -5.63 -26.11
C ILE A 233 8.78 -6.26 -27.47
N LYS A 234 9.78 -6.53 -28.32
CA LYS A 234 9.54 -7.22 -29.61
C LYS A 234 8.99 -8.63 -29.41
N SER A 235 9.54 -9.40 -28.47
CA SER A 235 9.03 -10.75 -28.16
C SER A 235 7.58 -10.74 -27.63
N ILE A 236 7.20 -9.69 -26.91
CA ILE A 236 5.83 -9.48 -26.39
C ILE A 236 4.83 -9.23 -27.52
N SER A 237 5.23 -8.53 -28.60
CA SER A 237 4.35 -8.24 -29.74
C SER A 237 3.88 -9.48 -30.52
N LEU A 238 4.58 -10.62 -30.39
CA LEU A 238 4.25 -11.86 -31.07
C LEU A 238 3.30 -12.77 -30.27
N ASP A 239 3.10 -12.51 -28.97
CA ASP A 239 2.28 -13.32 -28.08
C ASP A 239 1.02 -12.53 -27.67
N LEU A 240 -0.04 -12.66 -28.48
CA LEU A 240 -1.31 -11.92 -28.34
C LEU A 240 -1.96 -12.10 -26.96
N ASP A 241 -1.72 -13.23 -26.28
CA ASP A 241 -2.26 -13.51 -24.95
C ASP A 241 -1.67 -12.59 -23.87
N ILE A 242 -0.46 -12.07 -24.08
CA ILE A 242 0.24 -11.16 -23.16
C ILE A 242 -0.35 -9.74 -23.22
N LEU A 243 -0.95 -9.35 -24.35
CA LEU A 243 -1.53 -8.01 -24.55
C LEU A 243 -2.88 -7.82 -23.83
N ILE A 244 -3.55 -8.91 -23.44
CA ILE A 244 -4.81 -8.83 -22.72
C ILE A 244 -4.58 -8.25 -21.31
N PRO A 245 -5.23 -7.14 -20.95
CA PRO A 245 -5.05 -6.50 -19.64
C PRO A 245 -5.55 -7.43 -18.53
N MET A 246 -4.76 -7.50 -17.45
CA MET A 246 -5.08 -8.33 -16.30
C MET A 246 -6.14 -7.68 -15.40
N ARG A 247 -7.17 -8.44 -15.06
CA ARG A 247 -8.19 -8.04 -14.07
C ARG A 247 -7.81 -8.57 -12.68
N VAL A 248 -6.86 -7.89 -12.03
CA VAL A 248 -6.57 -8.11 -10.60
C VAL A 248 -7.55 -7.25 -9.78
N PRO A 249 -8.06 -7.73 -8.62
CA PRO A 249 -8.82 -6.89 -7.71
C PRO A 249 -8.09 -5.59 -7.40
N ASP A 250 -8.83 -4.48 -7.34
CA ASP A 250 -8.23 -3.15 -7.15
C ASP A 250 -7.73 -2.98 -5.70
N PRO A 251 -6.41 -2.89 -5.45
CA PRO A 251 -5.85 -2.78 -4.10
C PRO A 251 -6.33 -1.53 -3.36
N SER A 252 -6.66 -0.45 -4.08
CA SER A 252 -7.17 0.78 -3.48
C SER A 252 -8.48 0.60 -2.69
N LYS A 253 -9.25 -0.46 -2.98
CA LYS A 253 -10.49 -0.81 -2.25
C LYS A 253 -10.23 -1.52 -0.91
N MET A 254 -8.98 -1.89 -0.63
CA MET A 254 -8.53 -2.55 0.59
C MET A 254 -7.89 -1.57 1.58
N LEU A 255 -7.88 -0.29 1.24
CA LEU A 255 -7.33 0.78 2.08
C LEU A 255 -8.46 1.62 2.66
N TYR A 256 -8.41 1.77 3.97
CA TYR A 256 -9.34 2.57 4.75
C TYR A 256 -8.54 3.51 5.64
N MET A 257 -9.20 4.55 6.11
CA MET A 257 -8.68 5.48 7.09
C MET A 257 -9.56 5.39 8.33
N GLU A 258 -8.94 5.27 9.49
CA GLU A 258 -9.62 5.36 10.77
C GLU A 258 -10.14 6.79 10.99
N THR A 259 -11.43 6.91 11.29
CA THR A 259 -12.06 8.18 11.64
C THR A 259 -12.99 7.98 12.84
N SER A 260 -13.50 9.08 13.41
CA SER A 260 -14.40 9.06 14.58
C SER A 260 -15.73 8.34 14.32
N ILE A 261 -16.16 8.22 13.07
CA ILE A 261 -17.38 7.47 12.68
C ILE A 261 -17.06 6.05 12.19
N GLY A 262 -15.84 5.57 12.44
CA GLY A 262 -15.33 4.27 12.03
C GLY A 262 -14.51 4.29 10.72
N PRO A 263 -14.06 3.13 10.23
CA PRO A 263 -13.22 3.03 9.03
C PRO A 263 -13.91 3.60 7.78
N GLN A 264 -13.23 4.50 7.07
CA GLN A 264 -13.73 5.13 5.84
C GLN A 264 -12.85 4.77 4.64
N PRO A 265 -13.40 4.42 3.47
CA PRO A 265 -12.59 4.04 2.31
C PRO A 265 -11.70 5.18 1.82
N LEU A 266 -10.41 4.91 1.65
CA LEU A 266 -9.40 5.92 1.32
C LEU A 266 -9.51 6.46 -0.11
N ALA A 267 -9.85 5.58 -1.06
CA ALA A 267 -9.90 5.88 -2.50
C ALA A 267 -11.17 6.63 -2.94
N THR A 268 -12.13 6.84 -2.03
CA THR A 268 -13.43 7.41 -2.39
C THR A 268 -13.33 8.91 -2.59
N SER A 269 -13.67 9.39 -3.79
CA SER A 269 -13.64 10.82 -4.15
C SER A 269 -15.01 11.50 -4.04
N LYS A 270 -15.81 11.18 -3.02
CA LYS A 270 -17.17 11.73 -2.83
C LYS A 270 -17.15 13.24 -2.53
N GLY A 271 -18.18 13.97 -2.99
CA GLY A 271 -18.37 15.38 -2.67
C GLY A 271 -18.85 15.59 -1.23
N ILE A 272 -18.94 16.86 -0.80
CA ILE A 272 -19.38 17.17 0.57
C ILE A 272 -20.82 16.72 0.82
N ARG A 273 -21.72 17.02 -0.13
CA ARG A 273 -23.14 16.66 -0.04
C ARG A 273 -23.34 15.14 -0.07
N ASP A 274 -22.57 14.43 -0.92
CA ASP A 274 -22.65 12.97 -1.04
C ASP A 274 -22.23 12.28 0.26
N PHE A 275 -21.15 12.75 0.88
CA PHE A 275 -20.73 12.26 2.19
C PHE A 275 -21.82 12.45 3.24
N ILE A 276 -22.41 13.65 3.32
CA ILE A 276 -23.47 13.94 4.30
C ILE A 276 -24.70 13.07 4.06
N HIS A 277 -25.06 12.83 2.80
CA HIS A 277 -26.19 11.97 2.45
C HIS A 277 -26.00 10.53 2.92
N GLU A 278 -24.82 9.96 2.70
CA GLU A 278 -24.53 8.57 3.10
C GLU A 278 -24.34 8.42 4.61
N ALA A 279 -23.63 9.35 5.26
CA ALA A 279 -23.31 9.25 6.68
C ALA A 279 -24.48 9.64 7.59
N TYR A 280 -25.37 10.54 7.14
CA TYR A 280 -26.45 11.10 7.96
C TYR A 280 -27.85 10.93 7.36
N GLY A 281 -27.99 10.31 6.19
CA GLY A 281 -29.30 10.11 5.53
C GLY A 281 -29.95 11.39 4.99
N VAL A 282 -29.24 12.53 5.01
CA VAL A 282 -29.81 13.83 4.63
C VAL A 282 -29.80 13.99 3.11
N ARG A 283 -30.90 14.48 2.52
CA ARG A 283 -30.93 14.70 1.07
C ARG A 283 -29.90 15.79 0.68
N PRO A 284 -29.16 15.63 -0.42
CA PRO A 284 -28.15 16.60 -0.84
C PRO A 284 -28.66 18.05 -0.91
N VAL A 285 -29.92 18.27 -1.29
CA VAL A 285 -30.55 19.60 -1.40
C VAL A 285 -30.73 20.32 -0.06
N ASP A 286 -30.88 19.57 1.03
CA ASP A 286 -31.16 20.11 2.37
C ASP A 286 -29.87 20.57 3.08
N VAL A 287 -28.70 20.26 2.49
CA VAL A 287 -27.38 20.69 2.99
C VAL A 287 -27.09 22.13 2.57
N ARG A 288 -26.91 23.03 3.53
CA ARG A 288 -26.46 24.40 3.25
C ARG A 288 -24.94 24.47 3.34
N LEU A 289 -24.28 24.76 2.21
CA LEU A 289 -22.83 24.95 2.12
C LEU A 289 -22.49 26.43 2.05
N ARG A 290 -21.63 26.90 2.95
CA ARG A 290 -21.06 28.25 2.95
C ARG A 290 -19.55 28.17 2.87
N LYS A 291 -18.90 28.96 2.01
CA LYS A 291 -17.44 29.09 2.01
C LYS A 291 -17.04 30.08 3.10
N VAL A 292 -16.19 29.67 4.03
CA VAL A 292 -15.76 30.48 5.19
C VAL A 292 -14.27 30.84 5.11
N GLY A 293 -13.50 30.16 4.27
CA GLY A 293 -12.06 30.38 4.11
C GLY A 293 -11.68 31.46 3.09
N GLY A 294 -10.53 32.11 3.32
CA GLY A 294 -9.93 33.09 2.42
C GLY A 294 -9.43 32.51 1.08
N VAL A 295 -8.84 33.38 0.25
CA VAL A 295 -8.47 33.09 -1.16
C VAL A 295 -7.62 31.82 -1.35
N PHE A 296 -6.80 31.43 -0.35
CA PHE A 296 -5.76 30.39 -0.47
C PHE A 296 -6.08 29.02 0.17
N ASN A 297 -7.19 28.89 0.91
CA ASN A 297 -7.68 27.60 1.44
C ASN A 297 -9.20 27.55 1.29
N SER A 298 -9.69 26.58 0.52
CA SER A 298 -11.13 26.42 0.33
C SER A 298 -11.71 25.68 1.53
N THR A 299 -12.14 26.47 2.51
CA THR A 299 -12.82 25.98 3.71
C THR A 299 -14.32 26.16 3.55
N TYR A 300 -15.06 25.10 3.79
CA TYR A 300 -16.50 25.03 3.67
C TYR A 300 -17.11 24.70 5.03
N PHE A 301 -18.25 25.30 5.28
CA PHE A 301 -19.10 25.04 6.42
C PHE A 301 -20.40 24.45 5.89
N ALA A 302 -20.69 23.22 6.30
CA ALA A 302 -21.92 22.51 5.98
C ALA A 302 -22.83 22.54 7.20
N SER A 303 -24.08 22.95 7.00
CA SER A 303 -25.14 22.92 8.01
C SER A 303 -26.33 22.14 7.45
N PHE A 304 -26.88 21.24 8.26
CA PHE A 304 -27.99 20.37 7.90
C PHE A 304 -28.76 19.95 9.15
N ARG A 305 -29.94 19.34 8.97
CA ARG A 305 -30.75 18.84 10.09
C ARG A 305 -30.79 17.31 10.10
N VAL A 306 -30.58 16.73 11.27
CA VAL A 306 -30.75 15.29 11.55
C VAL A 306 -31.62 15.19 12.80
N ASP A 307 -32.70 14.42 12.74
CA ASP A 307 -33.62 14.20 13.87
C ASP A 307 -34.06 15.48 14.61
N GLY A 308 -34.32 16.54 13.85
CA GLY A 308 -34.73 17.85 14.38
C GLY A 308 -33.61 18.71 14.98
N ARG A 309 -32.37 18.21 15.06
CA ARG A 309 -31.19 18.95 15.53
C ARG A 309 -30.39 19.50 14.36
N GLU A 310 -29.80 20.68 14.54
CA GLU A 310 -28.90 21.28 13.56
C GLU A 310 -27.48 20.75 13.75
N GLU A 311 -26.99 20.03 12.74
CA GLU A 311 -25.64 19.49 12.69
C GLU A 311 -24.74 20.35 11.81
N ARG A 312 -23.48 20.48 12.21
CA ARG A 312 -22.50 21.33 11.55
C ARG A 312 -21.18 20.60 11.33
N ILE A 313 -20.71 20.64 10.08
CA ILE A 313 -19.45 20.03 9.67
C ILE A 313 -18.56 21.10 9.04
N PHE A 314 -17.30 21.08 9.44
CA PHE A 314 -16.25 21.89 8.86
C PHE A 314 -15.47 21.05 7.85
N VAL A 315 -15.30 21.56 6.63
CA VAL A 315 -14.58 20.84 5.57
C VAL A 315 -13.45 21.71 5.05
N LYS A 316 -12.23 21.17 5.13
CA LYS A 316 -11.02 21.87 4.72
C LYS A 316 -10.42 21.21 3.49
N LYS A 317 -10.32 21.95 2.38
CA LYS A 317 -9.64 21.51 1.16
C LYS A 317 -8.23 22.09 1.07
N TYR A 318 -7.24 21.24 0.87
CA TYR A 318 -5.84 21.62 0.69
C TYR A 318 -5.55 21.77 -0.81
N LEU A 319 -5.13 22.97 -1.20
CA LEU A 319 -4.74 23.26 -2.58
C LEU A 319 -3.29 22.86 -2.86
N ASN A 320 -3.02 22.43 -4.10
CA ASN A 320 -1.70 22.04 -4.57
C ASN A 320 -0.82 23.25 -4.89
N TRP A 321 0.48 23.00 -5.03
CA TRP A 321 1.53 24.01 -5.05
C TRP A 321 1.60 24.89 -6.32
N THR A 322 0.80 24.62 -7.33
CA THR A 322 0.64 25.50 -8.50
C THR A 322 -0.06 26.83 -8.16
N ASP A 323 -0.57 26.99 -6.94
CA ASP A 323 -1.20 28.21 -6.45
C ASP A 323 -0.18 29.15 -5.72
N PHE A 324 0.85 29.53 -6.49
CA PHE A 324 1.67 30.76 -6.54
C PHE A 324 2.22 31.53 -5.30
N LYS A 325 1.98 31.17 -4.02
CA LYS A 325 2.58 31.92 -2.88
C LYS A 325 3.57 31.15 -2.01
N TRP A 326 3.37 29.84 -1.85
CA TRP A 326 4.26 29.00 -1.04
C TRP A 326 5.58 28.66 -1.74
N VAL A 327 5.64 28.84 -3.07
CA VAL A 327 6.84 28.71 -3.89
C VAL A 327 7.91 29.70 -3.47
N ALA A 328 7.52 30.97 -3.31
CA ALA A 328 8.42 32.02 -2.86
C ALA A 328 8.90 31.74 -1.42
N ALA A 329 7.98 31.51 -0.47
CA ALA A 329 8.35 31.24 0.91
C ALA A 329 9.26 30.00 1.08
N TRP A 330 9.06 28.96 0.25
CA TRP A 330 9.93 27.79 0.23
C TRP A 330 11.32 28.11 -0.33
N LEU A 331 11.42 28.82 -1.46
CA LEU A 331 12.70 29.27 -2.05
C LEU A 331 13.53 30.10 -1.05
N TRP A 332 12.89 30.99 -0.29
CA TRP A 332 13.52 31.81 0.75
C TRP A 332 13.92 31.03 2.02
N ALA A 333 13.35 29.84 2.25
CA ALA A 333 13.62 29.01 3.42
C ALA A 333 14.49 27.77 3.13
N ILE A 334 14.94 27.59 1.88
CA ILE A 334 15.89 26.54 1.49
C ILE A 334 17.14 26.65 2.38
N GLY A 335 17.41 25.60 3.16
CA GLY A 335 18.57 25.54 4.06
C GLY A 335 18.30 25.94 5.52
N VAL A 336 17.11 26.45 5.87
CA VAL A 336 16.78 26.87 7.25
C VAL A 336 15.67 26.00 7.87
N LYS A 337 14.59 25.71 7.13
CA LYS A 337 13.47 24.88 7.61
C LYS A 337 12.75 24.18 6.45
N ASN A 338 12.60 22.86 6.53
CA ASN A 338 11.88 22.07 5.51
C ASN A 338 10.36 22.26 5.65
N PHE A 339 9.80 23.26 4.97
CA PHE A 339 8.34 23.40 4.86
C PHE A 339 7.75 22.28 3.99
N SER A 340 6.73 21.58 4.49
CA SER A 340 6.02 20.58 3.70
C SER A 340 5.11 21.28 2.69
N VAL A 341 5.66 21.46 1.49
CA VAL A 341 5.06 22.18 0.36
C VAL A 341 3.84 21.46 -0.24
N LEU A 342 3.81 20.12 -0.17
CA LEU A 342 2.75 19.30 -0.75
C LEU A 342 1.46 19.35 0.08
N ALA A 343 0.31 19.48 -0.59
CA ALA A 343 -1.01 19.48 0.02
C ALA A 343 -1.28 18.20 0.84
N SER A 344 -0.84 17.05 0.35
CA SER A 344 -0.93 15.75 1.04
C SER A 344 -0.16 15.74 2.35
N SER A 345 1.06 16.30 2.39
CA SER A 345 1.85 16.37 3.61
C SER A 345 1.24 17.29 4.65
N ARG A 346 0.73 18.46 4.25
CA ARG A 346 0.02 19.38 5.17
C ARG A 346 -1.24 18.74 5.75
N MET A 347 -2.03 18.11 4.88
CA MET A 347 -3.23 17.37 5.28
C MET A 347 -2.87 16.22 6.23
N SER A 348 -1.83 15.46 5.91
CA SER A 348 -1.35 14.35 6.74
C SER A 348 -0.92 14.81 8.14
N ASN A 349 -0.20 15.93 8.25
CA ASN A 349 0.22 16.45 9.54
C ASN A 349 -1.00 16.85 10.38
N GLU A 350 -2.01 17.48 9.78
CA GLU A 350 -3.23 17.85 10.48
C GLU A 350 -4.01 16.62 10.96
N ILE A 351 -4.14 15.59 10.12
CA ILE A 351 -4.75 14.31 10.52
C ILE A 351 -4.00 13.71 11.72
N TYR A 352 -2.67 13.68 11.67
CA TYR A 352 -1.86 13.10 12.73
C TYR A 352 -1.99 13.88 14.04
N PHE A 353 -1.75 15.20 14.03
CA PHE A 353 -1.71 15.99 15.26
C PHE A 353 -3.08 16.15 15.92
N ILE A 354 -4.17 16.29 15.15
CA ILE A 354 -5.52 16.33 15.72
C ILE A 354 -5.80 15.04 16.50
N ASN A 355 -5.50 13.91 15.87
CA ASN A 355 -5.69 12.61 16.48
C ASN A 355 -4.78 12.38 17.70
N LYS A 356 -3.50 12.78 17.63
CA LYS A 356 -2.58 12.67 18.76
C LYS A 356 -2.97 13.55 19.95
N LEU A 357 -3.40 14.77 19.69
CA LEU A 357 -3.93 15.64 20.74
C LEU A 357 -5.22 15.05 21.34
N SER A 358 -6.10 14.49 20.50
CA SER A 358 -7.29 13.79 20.99
C SER A 358 -6.95 12.59 21.88
N GLU A 359 -5.96 11.77 21.51
CA GLU A 359 -5.45 10.65 22.31
C GLU A 359 -4.88 11.11 23.67
N LEU A 360 -4.32 12.32 23.72
CA LEU A 360 -3.82 12.95 24.95
C LEU A 360 -4.92 13.60 25.81
N GLY A 361 -6.19 13.54 25.39
CA GLY A 361 -7.34 14.08 26.12
C GLY A 361 -7.71 15.51 25.76
N PHE A 362 -7.09 16.12 24.75
CA PHE A 362 -7.48 17.45 24.29
C PHE A 362 -8.78 17.39 23.48
N ASN A 363 -9.65 18.38 23.70
CA ASN A 363 -10.88 18.54 22.92
C ASN A 363 -10.56 19.05 21.50
N THR A 364 -10.30 18.12 20.58
CA THR A 364 -9.98 18.44 19.18
C THR A 364 -11.15 18.19 18.24
N ALA A 365 -11.08 18.75 17.03
CA ALA A 365 -12.15 18.59 16.07
C ALA A 365 -12.11 17.18 15.46
N GLU A 366 -13.03 16.32 15.93
CA GLU A 366 -13.15 14.95 15.47
C GLU A 366 -13.17 14.86 13.95
N ILE A 367 -12.26 14.07 13.38
CA ILE A 367 -12.21 13.83 11.94
C ILE A 367 -13.30 12.80 11.61
N LEU A 368 -14.28 13.20 10.82
CA LEU A 368 -15.42 12.39 10.39
C LEU A 368 -15.06 11.62 9.11
N HIS A 369 -14.39 12.28 8.17
CA HIS A 369 -14.03 11.68 6.88
C HIS A 369 -12.79 12.33 6.28
N ILE A 370 -12.04 11.56 5.51
CA ILE A 370 -10.87 12.03 4.78
C ILE A 370 -11.03 11.62 3.32
N ASN A 371 -11.11 12.61 2.44
CA ASN A 371 -11.09 12.38 1.00
C ASN A 371 -9.67 12.61 0.50
N TRP A 372 -8.89 11.54 0.44
CA TRP A 372 -7.50 11.60 0.05
C TRP A 372 -7.27 12.07 -1.40
N PRO A 373 -8.06 11.63 -2.41
CA PRO A 373 -7.91 12.11 -3.78
C PRO A 373 -8.17 13.60 -3.94
N LYS A 374 -9.23 14.14 -3.30
CA LYS A 374 -9.58 15.57 -3.37
C LYS A 374 -8.83 16.45 -2.37
N LYS A 375 -7.99 15.83 -1.52
CA LYS A 375 -7.24 16.47 -0.42
C LYS A 375 -8.17 17.26 0.50
N MET A 376 -9.18 16.60 1.05
CA MET A 376 -10.16 17.21 1.95
C MET A 376 -10.27 16.46 3.28
N ILE A 377 -10.35 17.20 4.37
CA ILE A 377 -10.68 16.67 5.70
C ILE A 377 -12.04 17.22 6.11
N PHE A 378 -12.87 16.34 6.66
CA PHE A 378 -14.18 16.64 7.22
C PHE A 378 -14.08 16.50 8.74
N GLN A 379 -14.40 17.56 9.46
CA GLN A 379 -14.27 17.66 10.90
C GLN A 379 -15.62 18.05 11.52
N ARG A 380 -15.91 17.52 12.71
CA ARG A 380 -17.03 18.01 13.50
C ARG A 380 -16.81 19.47 13.85
N TYR A 381 -17.84 20.28 13.72
CA TYR A 381 -17.76 21.66 14.16
C TYR A 381 -17.71 21.71 15.69
N ILE A 382 -16.75 22.45 16.25
CA ILE A 382 -16.70 22.73 17.68
C ILE A 382 -17.39 24.05 17.93
N ASP A 383 -18.45 24.02 18.73
CA ASP A 383 -19.07 25.23 19.26
C ASP A 383 -18.16 25.90 20.28
N GLY A 384 -17.87 27.17 20.06
CA GLY A 384 -17.01 27.93 20.94
C GLY A 384 -16.78 29.37 20.49
N VAL A 385 -16.05 30.11 21.33
CA VAL A 385 -15.63 31.48 21.05
C VAL A 385 -14.15 31.47 20.69
N ASP A 386 -13.78 32.21 19.65
CA ASP A 386 -12.39 32.43 19.28
C ASP A 386 -11.63 33.06 20.46
N GLY A 387 -10.57 32.39 20.93
CA GLY A 387 -9.82 32.81 22.11
C GLY A 387 -9.20 34.20 21.97
N LEU A 388 -8.75 34.59 20.77
CA LEU A 388 -8.23 35.94 20.53
C LEU A 388 -9.33 36.98 20.57
N LYS A 389 -10.52 36.68 20.06
CA LYS A 389 -11.68 37.56 20.22
C LYS A 389 -12.13 37.66 21.67
N ALA A 390 -12.15 36.54 22.40
CA ALA A 390 -12.47 36.53 23.83
C ALA A 390 -11.48 37.39 24.63
N LEU A 391 -10.18 37.26 24.37
CA LEU A 391 -9.14 38.09 25.00
C LEU A 391 -9.26 39.56 24.63
N LYS A 392 -9.48 39.89 23.35
CA LYS A 392 -9.67 41.28 22.90
C LYS A 392 -10.93 41.94 23.47
N ASN A 393 -11.97 41.14 23.72
CA ASN A 393 -13.24 41.61 24.26
C ASN A 393 -13.29 41.56 25.79
N ALA A 394 -12.24 41.05 26.46
CA ALA A 394 -12.12 41.08 27.91
C ALA A 394 -11.84 42.52 28.37
N GLY A 395 -12.91 43.30 28.57
CA GLY A 395 -12.84 44.70 28.98
C GLY A 395 -12.36 44.90 30.43
N GLU A 396 -12.35 43.85 31.25
CA GLU A 396 -11.91 43.88 32.64
C GLU A 396 -10.68 42.98 32.87
N PRO A 397 -9.68 43.43 33.65
CA PRO A 397 -8.48 42.64 33.95
C PRO A 397 -8.77 41.24 34.50
N ARG A 398 -9.80 41.11 35.37
CA ARG A 398 -10.20 39.82 35.95
C ARG A 398 -10.69 38.81 34.92
N MET A 399 -11.44 39.27 33.91
CA MET A 399 -11.91 38.41 32.82
C MET A 399 -10.74 38.01 31.91
N LEU A 400 -9.76 38.89 31.72
CA LEU A 400 -8.56 38.57 30.95
C LEU A 400 -7.71 37.52 31.67
N ASP A 401 -7.54 37.62 32.98
CA ASP A 401 -6.85 36.63 33.82
C ASP A 401 -7.56 35.28 33.79
N GLU A 402 -8.89 35.27 33.91
CA GLU A 402 -9.67 34.03 33.87
C GLU A 402 -9.60 33.34 32.50
N VAL A 403 -9.75 34.08 31.41
CA VAL A 403 -9.62 33.54 30.05
C VAL A 403 -8.20 33.03 29.81
N SER A 404 -7.17 33.78 30.24
CA SER A 404 -5.77 33.38 30.09
C SER A 404 -5.44 32.14 30.92
N TYR A 405 -5.95 32.05 32.15
CA TYR A 405 -5.77 30.89 33.02
C TYR A 405 -6.45 29.64 32.47
N ARG A 406 -7.69 29.77 31.95
CA ARG A 406 -8.38 28.67 31.26
C ARG A 406 -7.64 28.24 30.00
N MET A 407 -7.10 29.18 29.21
CA MET A 407 -6.29 28.88 28.03
C MET A 407 -4.95 28.22 28.38
N GLY A 408 -4.34 28.53 29.53
CA GLY A 408 -3.11 27.88 29.99
C GLY A 408 -3.29 26.52 30.64
N LYS A 409 -4.52 26.17 31.04
CA LYS A 409 -4.90 24.83 31.54
C LYS A 409 -5.18 23.82 30.44
N ILE A 410 -5.58 24.31 29.26
CA ILE A 410 -5.73 23.53 28.03
C ILE A 410 -4.34 23.44 27.43
#